data_AF-A0A7S1Z390-F1
#
_entry.id   AF-A0A7S1Z390-F1
#
_cell.length_a   1.000
_cell.length_b   1.000
_cell.length_c   1.000
_cell.angle_alpha   90.00
_cell.angle_beta   90.00
_cell.angle_gamma   90.00
#
_symmetry.space_group_name_H-M   'P 1'
#
loop_
_entity.id
_entity.type
_entity.pdbx_description
1 polymer ?
#
loop_
_entity_poly.entity_id
_entity_poly.type
_entity_poly.pdbx_seq_one_letter_code
_entity_poly.pdbx_strand_id
1 'polypeptide(L)'
;LREDSCWNEIVSSCIDLAGSSASDVRRQLNFVGVTYIEGFASFALPDTEDEDEDDDDDAPPNALCIATTNKEGETKTSTLRANKILIATGSSPFRPTGIPFDGKRIFDSDSINTLSYLPRSIAITGSGIIAIEFAKIFRNLGAEVTLIIRDNVPRNALMKIGLDKDISATLVADLVRGGIKIERGAQVASFDIPQNNMAAPIKITLEGRNGSDRPTGSKMELKVDSYLAAVGRQPNTQKLNLEKAGIELDE
;
A
#
# COMPACT_ATOMS: atom_id res chain seq x y z
N LEU A 1 16.39 19.33 -10.04
CA LEU A 1 15.36 18.37 -10.47
C LEU A 1 15.54 18.23 -11.97
N ARG A 2 15.80 17.02 -12.50
CA ARG A 2 15.87 16.85 -13.96
C ARG A 2 14.43 17.04 -14.47
N GLU A 3 14.17 18.17 -15.11
CA GLU A 3 12.93 18.38 -15.84
C GLU A 3 12.85 17.36 -16.98
N ASP A 4 11.67 16.76 -17.11
CA ASP A 4 11.18 15.99 -18.26
C ASP A 4 11.91 14.68 -18.59
N SER A 5 12.18 13.91 -17.54
CA SER A 5 12.92 12.64 -17.62
C SER A 5 12.00 11.44 -17.94
N CYS A 6 12.53 10.47 -18.68
CA CYS A 6 12.07 9.08 -18.89
C CYS A 6 11.15 8.48 -17.78
N TRP A 7 11.32 8.89 -16.53
CA TRP A 7 10.38 8.60 -15.45
C TRP A 7 8.91 8.91 -15.76
N ASN A 8 8.59 10.08 -16.33
CA ASN A 8 7.20 10.43 -16.65
C ASN A 8 6.63 9.52 -17.74
N GLU A 9 7.45 9.11 -18.71
CA GLU A 9 7.07 8.13 -19.73
C GLU A 9 6.85 6.74 -19.12
N ILE A 10 7.72 6.31 -18.19
CA ILE A 10 7.55 5.06 -17.45
C ILE A 10 6.23 5.07 -16.68
N VAL A 11 5.97 6.13 -15.91
CA VAL A 11 4.74 6.26 -15.10
C VAL A 11 3.50 6.30 -16.01
N SER A 12 3.53 7.08 -17.10
CA SER A 12 2.44 7.12 -18.08
C SER A 12 2.18 5.74 -18.66
N SER A 13 3.22 5.03 -19.10
CA SER A 13 3.09 3.68 -19.66
C SER A 13 2.51 2.69 -18.65
N CYS A 14 2.91 2.76 -17.37
CA CYS A 14 2.33 1.96 -16.31
C CYS A 14 0.83 2.26 -16.12
N ILE A 15 0.43 3.55 -16.12
CA ILE A 15 -0.97 3.96 -16.00
C ILE A 15 -1.79 3.48 -17.20
N ASP A 16 -1.26 3.63 -18.41
CA ASP A 16 -1.93 3.20 -19.65
C ASP A 16 -2.14 1.68 -19.68
N LEU A 17 -1.11 0.90 -19.30
CA LEU A 17 -1.20 -0.55 -19.19
C LEU A 17 -2.21 -0.99 -18.13
N ALA A 18 -2.20 -0.35 -16.95
CA ALA A 18 -3.17 -0.62 -15.90
C ALA A 18 -4.61 -0.30 -16.35
N GLY A 19 -4.80 0.83 -17.02
CA GLY A 19 -6.09 1.26 -17.58
C GLY A 19 -6.61 0.33 -18.67
N SER A 20 -5.74 -0.12 -19.57
CA SER A 20 -6.07 -1.12 -20.60
C SER A 20 -6.50 -2.44 -19.96
N SER A 21 -5.71 -2.95 -19.00
CA SER A 21 -6.01 -4.18 -18.28
C SER A 21 -7.37 -4.10 -17.56
N ALA A 22 -7.65 -3.00 -16.86
CA ALA A 22 -8.92 -2.79 -16.18
C ALA A 22 -10.11 -2.76 -17.16
N SER A 23 -9.93 -2.16 -18.33
CA SER A 23 -10.94 -2.10 -19.39
C SER A 23 -11.21 -3.48 -20.00
N ASP A 24 -10.17 -4.28 -20.21
CA ASP A 24 -10.29 -5.64 -20.73
C ASP A 24 -11.00 -6.57 -19.74
N VAL A 25 -10.69 -6.47 -18.44
CA VAL A 25 -11.42 -7.22 -17.40
C VAL A 25 -12.91 -6.85 -17.39
N ARG A 26 -13.24 -5.55 -17.45
CA ARG A 26 -14.65 -5.10 -17.54
C ARG A 26 -15.35 -5.67 -18.78
N ARG A 27 -14.67 -5.70 -19.93
CA ARG A 27 -15.21 -6.31 -21.16
C ARG A 27 -15.44 -7.81 -21.00
N GLN A 28 -14.51 -8.52 -20.38
CA GLN A 28 -14.63 -9.96 -20.12
C GLN A 28 -15.81 -10.27 -19.20
N LEU A 29 -15.99 -9.52 -18.11
CA LEU A 29 -17.14 -9.65 -17.21
C LEU A 29 -18.45 -9.49 -17.97
N ASN A 30 -18.57 -8.44 -18.79
CA ASN A 30 -19.76 -8.22 -19.60
C ASN A 30 -19.99 -9.35 -20.63
N PHE A 31 -18.92 -9.87 -21.25
CA PHE A 31 -19.01 -10.96 -22.22
C PHE A 31 -19.57 -12.25 -21.61
N VAL A 32 -19.24 -12.55 -20.36
CA VAL A 32 -19.77 -13.73 -19.64
C VAL A 32 -21.09 -13.46 -18.92
N GLY A 33 -21.67 -12.27 -19.09
CA GLY A 33 -22.96 -11.89 -18.49
C GLY A 33 -22.89 -11.51 -17.00
N VAL A 34 -21.72 -11.14 -16.48
CA VAL A 34 -21.59 -10.63 -15.10
C VAL A 34 -21.98 -9.15 -15.05
N THR A 35 -22.96 -8.84 -14.22
CA THR A 35 -23.34 -7.45 -13.92
C THR A 35 -22.25 -6.76 -13.10
N TYR A 36 -21.67 -5.70 -13.67
CA TYR A 36 -20.70 -4.85 -12.98
C TYR A 36 -21.37 -3.58 -12.46
N ILE A 37 -21.19 -3.29 -11.17
CA ILE A 37 -21.72 -2.10 -10.52
C ILE A 37 -20.56 -1.32 -9.91
N GLU A 38 -20.40 -0.07 -10.34
CA GLU A 38 -19.35 0.82 -9.83
C GLU A 38 -19.90 1.59 -8.62
N GLY A 39 -19.38 1.28 -7.44
CA GLY A 39 -19.83 1.86 -6.18
C GLY A 39 -19.16 1.22 -4.99
N PHE A 40 -19.55 1.67 -3.80
CA PHE A 40 -19.12 1.08 -2.54
C PHE A 40 -20.26 0.23 -1.96
N ALA A 41 -19.97 -1.01 -1.59
CA ALA A 41 -20.93 -1.92 -0.99
C ALA A 41 -20.61 -2.14 0.49
N SER A 42 -21.62 -2.13 1.34
CA SER A 42 -21.56 -2.52 2.74
C SER A 42 -22.75 -3.40 3.10
N PHE A 43 -22.60 -4.25 4.10
CA PHE A 43 -23.72 -5.03 4.60
C PHE A 43 -24.79 -4.11 5.20
N ALA A 44 -26.04 -4.39 4.86
CA ALA A 44 -27.22 -3.73 5.41
C ALA A 44 -27.83 -4.58 6.52
N LEU A 45 -28.66 -3.97 7.38
CA LEU A 45 -29.59 -4.75 8.19
C LEU A 45 -30.58 -5.45 7.26
N PRO A 46 -31.07 -6.65 7.61
CA PRO A 46 -32.29 -7.16 6.99
C PRO A 46 -33.38 -6.10 7.15
N ASP A 47 -34.01 -5.67 6.06
CA ASP A 47 -35.18 -4.79 6.16
C ASP A 47 -36.22 -5.49 7.05
N THR A 48 -36.58 -4.87 8.16
CA THR A 48 -37.63 -5.34 9.08
C THR A 48 -39.02 -4.88 8.66
N GLU A 49 -39.19 -4.38 7.42
CA GLU A 49 -40.45 -3.77 6.96
C GLU A 49 -41.23 -4.62 5.94
N ASP A 50 -40.69 -5.77 5.49
CA ASP A 50 -41.47 -6.78 4.78
C ASP A 50 -41.85 -7.89 5.78
N GLU A 51 -42.76 -7.57 6.70
CA GLU A 51 -43.52 -8.55 7.49
C GLU A 51 -44.55 -9.22 6.57
N ASP A 52 -44.09 -10.05 5.63
CA ASP A 52 -44.92 -11.15 5.16
C ASP A 52 -44.80 -12.25 6.23
N GLU A 53 -45.83 -12.36 7.09
CA GLU A 53 -46.00 -13.32 8.20
C GLU A 53 -46.13 -14.80 7.75
N ASP A 54 -45.44 -15.20 6.67
CA ASP A 54 -45.43 -16.59 6.21
C ASP A 54 -44.00 -17.15 6.24
N ASP A 55 -43.69 -17.81 7.37
CA ASP A 55 -42.68 -18.87 7.55
C ASP A 55 -41.39 -18.79 6.71
N ASP A 56 -40.36 -18.11 7.24
CA ASP A 56 -38.99 -18.63 7.22
C ASP A 56 -38.11 -17.86 8.23
N ASP A 57 -37.90 -18.46 9.40
CA ASP A 57 -36.99 -18.03 10.49
C ASP A 57 -35.49 -18.04 10.07
N ASP A 58 -35.20 -18.10 8.76
CA ASP A 58 -33.91 -18.46 8.17
C ASP A 58 -33.43 -17.47 7.09
N ALA A 59 -34.02 -16.27 6.99
CA ALA A 59 -33.58 -15.22 6.06
C ALA A 59 -32.14 -14.76 6.41
N PRO A 60 -31.10 -15.17 5.67
CA PRO A 60 -29.73 -14.91 6.08
C PRO A 60 -29.40 -13.43 5.83
N PRO A 61 -28.37 -12.88 6.50
CA PRO A 61 -28.00 -11.45 6.40
C PRO A 61 -27.31 -11.13 5.07
N ASN A 62 -28.03 -11.30 3.96
CA ASN A 62 -27.50 -11.27 2.61
C ASN A 62 -27.91 -10.02 1.81
N ALA A 63 -28.18 -8.92 2.51
CA ALA A 63 -28.47 -7.64 1.90
C ALA A 63 -27.20 -6.77 1.88
N LEU A 64 -26.87 -6.23 0.70
CA LEU A 64 -25.81 -5.25 0.51
C LEU A 64 -26.45 -3.91 0.17
N CYS A 65 -26.13 -2.87 0.93
CA CYS A 65 -26.36 -1.50 0.52
C CYS A 65 -25.22 -1.07 -0.41
N ILE A 66 -25.55 -0.61 -1.61
CA ILE A 66 -24.61 -0.12 -2.60
C ILE A 66 -24.82 1.38 -2.76
N ALA A 67 -23.79 2.14 -2.44
CA ALA A 67 -23.69 3.57 -2.71
C ALA A 67 -22.96 3.78 -4.05
N THR A 68 -23.66 4.33 -5.04
CA THR A 68 -23.11 4.70 -6.35
C THR A 68 -23.10 6.21 -6.48
N THR A 69 -21.98 6.79 -6.93
CA THR A 69 -21.87 8.23 -7.16
C THR A 69 -21.81 8.50 -8.66
N ASN A 70 -22.69 9.36 -9.17
CA ASN A 70 -22.69 9.74 -10.59
C ASN A 70 -21.57 10.77 -10.89
N LYS A 71 -21.42 11.11 -12.18
CA LYS A 71 -20.40 12.09 -12.62
C LYS A 71 -20.62 13.50 -12.07
N GLU A 72 -21.83 13.81 -11.63
CA GLU A 72 -22.23 15.11 -11.07
C GLU A 72 -22.05 15.16 -9.53
N GLY A 73 -21.60 14.06 -8.92
CA GLY A 73 -21.33 13.95 -7.49
C GLY A 73 -22.54 13.52 -6.65
N GLU A 74 -23.69 13.27 -7.26
CA GLU A 74 -24.87 12.78 -6.55
C GLU A 74 -24.70 11.31 -6.20
N THR A 75 -24.92 10.98 -4.92
CA THR A 75 -24.83 9.61 -4.42
C THR A 75 -26.23 9.02 -4.28
N LYS A 76 -26.46 7.91 -4.97
CA LYS A 76 -27.68 7.11 -4.85
C LYS A 76 -27.35 5.80 -4.12
N THR A 77 -28.21 5.41 -3.20
CA THR A 77 -28.14 4.12 -2.54
C THR A 77 -29.16 3.15 -3.13
N SER A 78 -28.81 1.87 -3.16
CA SER A 78 -29.71 0.78 -3.56
C SER A 78 -29.37 -0.48 -2.77
N THR A 79 -30.37 -1.32 -2.51
CA THR A 79 -30.17 -2.60 -1.80
C THR A 79 -30.13 -3.73 -2.81
N LEU A 80 -29.13 -4.60 -2.72
CA LEU A 80 -29.06 -5.86 -3.44
C LEU A 80 -29.13 -7.04 -2.48
N ARG A 81 -29.86 -8.08 -2.87
CA ARG A 81 -29.94 -9.35 -2.14
C ARG A 81 -29.29 -10.45 -2.96
N ALA A 82 -28.58 -11.36 -2.30
CA ALA A 82 -27.92 -12.49 -2.96
C ALA A 82 -28.00 -13.75 -2.08
N ASN A 83 -27.96 -14.94 -2.68
CA ASN A 83 -27.93 -16.18 -1.88
C ASN A 83 -26.56 -16.43 -1.24
N LYS A 84 -25.50 -15.88 -1.85
CA LYS A 84 -24.10 -16.01 -1.44
C LYS A 84 -23.37 -14.70 -1.73
N ILE A 85 -22.50 -14.30 -0.81
CA ILE A 85 -21.66 -13.11 -0.91
C ILE A 85 -20.20 -13.54 -0.76
N LEU A 86 -19.35 -13.14 -1.71
CA LEU A 86 -17.90 -13.31 -1.63
C LEU A 86 -17.26 -11.97 -1.27
N ILE A 87 -16.61 -11.91 -0.10
CA ILE A 87 -15.84 -10.73 0.31
C ILE A 87 -14.45 -10.80 -0.34
N ALA A 88 -14.15 -9.85 -1.22
CA ALA A 88 -12.89 -9.78 -1.96
C ALA A 88 -12.32 -8.34 -2.00
N THR A 89 -12.39 -7.61 -0.87
CA THR A 89 -12.03 -6.18 -0.79
C THR A 89 -10.53 -5.88 -0.75
N GLY A 90 -9.68 -6.90 -0.70
CA GLY A 90 -8.24 -6.77 -0.73
C GLY A 90 -7.66 -6.04 0.49
N SER A 91 -6.56 -5.31 0.26
CA SER A 91 -5.82 -4.59 1.31
C SER A 91 -5.33 -3.23 0.83
N SER A 92 -4.98 -2.35 1.76
CA SER A 92 -4.34 -1.05 1.51
C SER A 92 -2.99 -0.95 2.23
N PRO A 93 -2.08 -0.05 1.83
CA PRO A 93 -0.85 0.18 2.56
C PRO A 93 -1.12 0.56 4.02
N PHE A 94 -0.41 -0.05 4.94
CA PHE A 94 -0.46 0.37 6.33
C PHE A 94 0.26 1.72 6.47
N ARG A 95 -0.42 2.71 7.06
CA ARG A 95 0.12 4.06 7.31
C ARG A 95 0.36 4.27 8.81
N PRO A 96 1.56 4.00 9.34
CA PRO A 96 1.86 4.22 10.75
C PRO A 96 1.70 5.69 11.15
N THR A 97 1.20 5.91 12.36
CA THR A 97 1.18 7.23 13.00
C THR A 97 2.62 7.80 13.06
N GLY A 98 2.78 9.06 12.64
CA GLY A 98 4.07 9.77 12.67
C GLY A 98 4.81 9.85 11.33
N ILE A 99 4.33 9.19 10.27
CA ILE A 99 4.84 9.40 8.91
C ILE A 99 3.94 10.43 8.19
N PRO A 100 4.46 11.60 7.80
CA PRO A 100 3.68 12.67 7.19
C PRO A 100 3.58 12.48 5.67
N PHE A 101 2.75 11.53 5.23
CA PHE A 101 2.48 11.30 3.80
C PHE A 101 1.95 12.58 3.14
N ASP A 102 2.65 13.07 2.12
CA ASP A 102 2.35 14.33 1.43
C ASP A 102 2.02 14.16 -0.06
N GLY A 103 2.18 12.95 -0.61
CA GLY A 103 1.98 12.64 -2.03
C GLY A 103 2.96 13.35 -2.97
N LYS A 104 4.03 13.96 -2.44
CA LYS A 104 5.01 14.75 -3.19
C LYS A 104 6.44 14.27 -2.97
N ARG A 105 6.78 13.93 -1.73
CA ARG A 105 8.11 13.45 -1.32
C ARG A 105 8.04 12.25 -0.38
N ILE A 106 6.92 12.05 0.31
CA ILE A 106 6.71 10.97 1.27
C ILE A 106 5.52 10.15 0.81
N PHE A 107 5.81 8.89 0.46
CA PHE A 107 4.90 8.00 -0.23
C PHE A 107 4.71 6.69 0.53
N ASP A 108 3.60 6.03 0.25
CA ASP A 108 3.41 4.59 0.45
C ASP A 108 3.46 3.86 -0.90
N SER A 109 3.27 2.54 -0.90
CA SER A 109 3.36 1.73 -2.13
C SER A 109 2.30 2.06 -3.19
N ASP A 110 1.19 2.68 -2.83
CA ASP A 110 0.12 2.99 -3.76
C ASP A 110 0.33 4.39 -4.37
N SER A 111 0.67 5.36 -3.52
CA SER A 111 0.93 6.77 -3.90
C SER A 111 2.28 6.99 -4.58
N ILE A 112 3.25 6.08 -4.48
CA ILE A 112 4.54 6.22 -5.16
C ILE A 112 4.39 6.33 -6.69
N ASN A 113 3.32 5.79 -7.26
CA ASN A 113 3.03 5.90 -8.70
C ASN A 113 2.64 7.33 -9.12
N THR A 114 2.34 8.23 -8.18
CA THR A 114 2.06 9.65 -8.47
C THR A 114 3.31 10.53 -8.40
N LEU A 115 4.47 9.93 -8.10
CA LEU A 115 5.75 10.63 -8.09
C LEU A 115 6.05 11.19 -9.48
N SER A 116 6.22 12.51 -9.59
CA SER A 116 6.37 13.22 -10.87
C SER A 116 7.82 13.44 -11.31
N TYR A 117 8.78 12.83 -10.62
CA TYR A 117 10.21 12.99 -10.89
C TYR A 117 11.00 11.78 -10.40
N LEU A 118 12.15 11.50 -11.03
CA LEU A 118 13.08 10.52 -10.49
C LEU A 118 13.94 11.16 -9.37
N PRO A 119 13.84 10.72 -8.10
CA PRO A 119 14.66 11.26 -7.02
C PRO A 119 16.13 10.91 -7.21
N ARG A 120 17.05 11.81 -6.84
CA ARG A 120 18.49 11.47 -6.81
C ARG A 120 18.81 10.51 -5.68
N SER A 121 18.04 10.58 -4.60
CA SER A 121 18.15 9.68 -3.46
C SER A 121 16.80 9.38 -2.83
N ILE A 122 16.60 8.13 -2.43
CA ILE A 122 15.37 7.66 -1.80
C ILE A 122 15.69 6.78 -0.58
N ALA A 123 15.00 7.06 0.52
CA ALA A 123 14.98 6.18 1.69
C ALA A 123 13.71 5.32 1.66
N ILE A 124 13.84 4.03 1.87
CA ILE A 124 12.73 3.08 1.85
C ILE A 124 12.70 2.35 3.20
N THR A 125 11.62 2.48 3.97
CA THR A 125 11.47 1.71 5.21
C THR A 125 10.63 0.48 4.94
N GLY A 126 11.20 -0.69 5.27
CA GLY A 126 10.55 -1.97 5.09
C GLY A 126 11.52 -3.03 4.57
N SER A 127 11.21 -4.29 4.86
CA SER A 127 11.97 -5.45 4.37
C SER A 127 11.10 -6.43 3.56
N GLY A 128 9.84 -6.05 3.31
CA GLY A 128 8.91 -6.82 2.48
C GLY A 128 9.28 -6.78 1.01
N ILE A 129 8.61 -7.62 0.21
CA ILE A 129 8.89 -7.72 -1.23
C ILE A 129 8.71 -6.37 -1.96
N ILE A 130 7.68 -5.60 -1.61
CA ILE A 130 7.42 -4.26 -2.14
C ILE A 130 8.62 -3.34 -1.93
N ALA A 131 9.21 -3.34 -0.73
CA ALA A 131 10.36 -2.50 -0.40
C ALA A 131 11.56 -2.85 -1.27
N ILE A 132 11.79 -4.15 -1.50
CA ILE A 132 12.91 -4.67 -2.28
C ILE A 132 12.75 -4.36 -3.76
N GLU A 133 11.55 -4.58 -4.32
CA GLU A 133 11.24 -4.30 -5.72
C GLU A 133 11.45 -2.82 -6.04
N PHE A 134 10.89 -1.92 -5.24
CA PHE A 134 11.11 -0.48 -5.42
C PHE A 134 12.57 -0.09 -5.19
N ALA A 135 13.27 -0.68 -4.22
CA ALA A 135 14.70 -0.43 -4.04
C ALA A 135 15.49 -0.78 -5.30
N LYS A 136 15.20 -1.90 -5.97
CA LYS A 136 15.85 -2.28 -7.23
C LYS A 136 15.44 -1.39 -8.40
N ILE A 137 14.15 -1.05 -8.52
CA ILE A 137 13.64 -0.14 -9.58
C ILE A 137 14.39 1.20 -9.50
N PHE A 138 14.36 1.86 -8.34
CA PHE A 138 15.01 3.16 -8.19
C PHE A 138 16.52 3.07 -8.34
N ARG A 139 17.15 1.99 -7.84
CA ARG A 139 18.60 1.82 -8.01
C ARG A 139 19.00 1.63 -9.48
N ASN A 140 18.25 0.82 -10.22
CA ASN A 140 18.50 0.58 -11.65
C ASN A 140 18.28 1.84 -12.50
N LEU A 141 17.39 2.73 -12.07
CA LEU A 141 17.20 4.05 -12.67
C LEU A 141 18.25 5.08 -12.23
N GLY A 142 19.19 4.71 -11.35
CA GLY A 142 20.34 5.51 -10.98
C GLY A 142 20.18 6.32 -9.69
N ALA A 143 19.12 6.11 -8.91
CA ALA A 143 18.99 6.73 -7.60
C ALA A 143 19.93 6.11 -6.56
N GLU A 144 20.37 6.92 -5.60
CA GLU A 144 20.97 6.44 -4.37
C GLU A 144 19.87 5.90 -3.45
N VAL A 145 19.92 4.61 -3.12
CA VAL A 145 18.86 3.95 -2.35
C VAL A 145 19.37 3.54 -0.99
N THR A 146 18.62 3.92 0.05
CA THR A 146 18.85 3.46 1.43
C THR A 146 17.62 2.69 1.92
N LEU A 147 17.77 1.39 2.14
CA LEU A 147 16.75 0.52 2.72
C LEU A 147 16.90 0.49 4.25
N ILE A 148 15.88 0.94 4.98
CA ILE A 148 15.85 0.98 6.44
C ILE A 148 15.04 -0.22 6.94
N ILE A 149 15.68 -1.07 7.73
CA ILE A 149 15.07 -2.28 8.28
C ILE A 149 15.25 -2.35 9.79
N ARG A 150 14.25 -2.90 10.48
CA ARG A 150 14.29 -3.08 11.95
C ARG A 150 15.18 -4.24 12.37
N ASP A 151 15.32 -5.25 11.50
CA ASP A 151 16.14 -6.43 11.77
C ASP A 151 17.63 -6.12 11.67
N ASN A 152 18.43 -6.67 12.59
CA ASN A 152 19.89 -6.52 12.59
C ASN A 152 20.58 -7.39 11.53
N VAL A 153 19.91 -8.47 11.13
CA VAL A 153 20.38 -9.40 10.11
C VAL A 153 19.43 -9.31 8.92
N PRO A 154 19.81 -8.66 7.80
CA PRO A 154 18.89 -8.38 6.70
C PRO A 154 18.18 -9.61 6.14
N ARG A 155 18.89 -10.75 6.01
CA ARG A 155 18.27 -12.01 5.53
C ARG A 155 17.15 -12.51 6.46
N ASN A 156 17.22 -12.26 7.76
CA ASN A 156 16.18 -12.70 8.70
C ASN A 156 14.87 -11.94 8.44
N ALA A 157 14.96 -10.68 8.00
CA ALA A 157 13.82 -9.87 7.63
C ALA A 157 13.06 -10.48 6.43
N LEU A 158 13.78 -11.09 5.49
CA LEU A 158 13.24 -11.82 4.34
C LEU A 158 12.69 -13.19 4.73
N MET A 159 13.35 -13.90 5.64
CA MET A 159 12.86 -15.19 6.13
C MET A 159 11.52 -15.04 6.86
N LYS A 160 11.29 -13.93 7.56
CA LYS A 160 10.00 -13.64 8.22
C LYS A 160 8.83 -13.49 7.25
N ILE A 161 9.10 -13.20 5.97
CA ILE A 161 8.08 -13.16 4.92
C ILE A 161 8.02 -14.45 4.09
N GLY A 162 8.66 -15.53 4.58
CA GLY A 162 8.56 -16.88 4.00
C GLY A 162 9.66 -17.26 3.01
N LEU A 163 10.70 -16.44 2.82
CA LEU A 163 11.81 -16.81 1.93
C LEU A 163 12.75 -17.82 2.59
N ASP A 164 13.25 -18.76 1.79
CA ASP A 164 14.31 -19.67 2.21
C ASP A 164 15.58 -18.90 2.62
N LYS A 165 16.37 -19.49 3.52
CA LYS A 165 17.58 -18.90 4.08
C LYS A 165 18.63 -18.58 3.02
N ASP A 166 18.88 -19.47 2.08
CA ASP A 166 19.93 -19.33 1.07
C ASP A 166 19.51 -18.34 -0.01
N ILE A 167 18.22 -18.36 -0.38
CA ILE A 167 17.61 -17.35 -1.24
C ILE A 167 17.70 -15.97 -0.59
N SER A 168 17.35 -15.86 0.69
CA SER A 168 17.41 -14.61 1.44
C SER A 168 18.84 -14.05 1.52
N ALA A 169 19.82 -14.91 1.79
CA ALA A 169 21.23 -14.51 1.83
C ALA A 169 21.73 -14.02 0.45
N THR A 170 21.38 -14.75 -0.60
CA THR A 170 21.74 -14.40 -1.99
C THR A 170 21.11 -13.07 -2.41
N LEU A 171 19.83 -12.86 -2.10
CA LEU A 171 19.13 -11.62 -2.42
C LEU A 171 19.75 -10.43 -1.68
N VAL A 172 20.07 -10.54 -0.40
CA VAL A 172 20.74 -9.47 0.36
C VAL A 172 22.10 -9.14 -0.26
N ALA A 173 22.89 -10.15 -0.62
CA ALA A 173 24.18 -9.94 -1.27
C ALA A 173 24.01 -9.24 -2.64
N ASP A 174 22.98 -9.59 -3.41
CA ASP A 174 22.65 -8.94 -4.67
C ASP A 174 22.27 -7.46 -4.49
N LEU A 175 21.44 -7.14 -3.50
CA LEU A 175 21.05 -5.75 -3.20
C LEU A 175 22.26 -4.89 -2.86
N VAL A 176 23.13 -5.38 -1.97
CA VAL A 176 24.35 -4.65 -1.56
C VAL A 176 25.31 -4.50 -2.75
N ARG A 177 25.53 -5.57 -3.53
CA ARG A 177 26.35 -5.54 -4.74
C ARG A 177 25.80 -4.56 -5.79
N GLY A 178 24.49 -4.44 -5.90
CA GLY A 178 23.80 -3.45 -6.73
C GLY A 178 23.94 -2.00 -6.24
N GLY A 179 24.55 -1.78 -5.07
CA GLY A 179 24.78 -0.46 -4.49
C GLY A 179 23.62 0.07 -3.64
N ILE A 180 22.69 -0.79 -3.23
CA ILE A 180 21.64 -0.43 -2.26
C ILE A 180 22.26 -0.47 -0.86
N LYS A 181 22.18 0.65 -0.13
CA LYS A 181 22.62 0.74 1.27
C LYS A 181 21.55 0.17 2.16
N ILE A 182 21.92 -0.66 3.13
CA ILE A 182 20.99 -1.26 4.09
C ILE A 182 21.29 -0.73 5.49
N GLU A 183 20.43 0.15 5.98
CA GLU A 183 20.44 0.64 7.35
C GLU A 183 19.63 -0.32 8.24
N ARG A 184 20.36 -1.26 8.85
CA ARG A 184 19.80 -2.33 9.69
C ARG A 184 19.66 -1.91 11.15
N GLY A 185 18.76 -2.57 11.87
CA GLY A 185 18.54 -2.29 13.29
C GLY A 185 18.04 -0.87 13.57
N ALA A 186 17.40 -0.23 12.60
CA ALA A 186 17.00 1.18 12.68
C ALA A 186 15.50 1.35 12.45
N GLN A 187 14.97 2.45 12.98
CA GLN A 187 13.60 2.90 12.70
C GLN A 187 13.58 4.41 12.48
N VAL A 188 12.61 4.88 11.71
CA VAL A 188 12.39 6.31 11.53
C VAL A 188 11.73 6.88 12.79
N ALA A 189 12.33 7.95 13.33
CA ALA A 189 11.85 8.65 14.51
C ALA A 189 11.15 9.98 14.17
N SER A 190 11.65 10.72 13.19
CA SER A 190 11.04 11.99 12.78
C SER A 190 11.47 12.43 11.37
N PHE A 191 10.72 13.39 10.83
CA PHE A 191 10.97 14.02 9.55
C PHE A 191 11.07 15.55 9.71
N ASP A 192 12.06 16.16 9.08
CA ASP A 192 12.14 17.61 8.81
C ASP A 192 12.05 17.80 7.29
N ILE A 193 10.93 18.37 6.85
CA ILE A 193 10.51 18.43 5.44
C ILE A 193 10.41 19.91 5.02
N PRO A 194 11.37 20.41 4.24
CA PRO A 194 11.36 21.82 3.81
C PRO A 194 10.16 22.13 2.90
N GLN A 195 9.14 22.81 3.40
CA GLN A 195 7.89 23.05 2.65
C GLN A 195 8.06 23.97 1.44
N ASN A 196 8.90 25.00 1.56
CA ASN A 196 9.06 26.04 0.53
C ASN A 196 10.30 25.86 -0.34
N ASN A 197 11.00 24.72 -0.22
CA ASN A 197 12.20 24.45 -1.00
C ASN A 197 12.28 22.96 -1.35
N MET A 198 11.74 22.60 -2.52
CA MET A 198 11.77 21.23 -3.05
C MET A 198 13.18 20.76 -3.45
N ALA A 199 14.14 21.68 -3.60
CA ALA A 199 15.53 21.34 -3.88
C ALA A 199 16.32 20.97 -2.61
N ALA A 200 15.84 21.38 -1.43
CA ALA A 200 16.42 20.98 -0.15
C ALA A 200 16.01 19.53 0.20
N PRO A 201 16.95 18.71 0.69
CA PRO A 201 16.65 17.33 1.04
C PRO A 201 15.74 17.25 2.27
N ILE A 202 14.91 16.22 2.31
CA ILE A 202 14.24 15.77 3.54
C ILE A 202 15.32 15.29 4.49
N LYS A 203 15.24 15.70 5.76
CA LYS A 203 16.06 15.10 6.82
C LYS A 203 15.20 14.12 7.60
N ILE A 204 15.68 12.89 7.69
CA ILE A 204 15.03 11.81 8.41
C ILE A 204 15.91 11.47 9.60
N THR A 205 15.35 11.55 10.80
CA THR A 205 16.05 11.07 11.99
C THR A 205 15.78 9.58 12.14
N LEU A 206 16.84 8.78 12.10
CA LEU A 206 16.81 7.36 12.40
C LEU A 206 17.24 7.14 13.85
N GLU A 207 16.57 6.20 14.52
CA GLU A 207 16.90 5.75 15.87
C GLU A 207 17.35 4.29 15.84
N GLY A 208 18.47 4.00 16.50
CA GLY A 208 18.96 2.63 16.70
C GLY A 208 18.07 1.83 17.64
N ARG A 209 17.78 0.58 17.29
CA ARG A 209 17.02 -0.37 18.12
C ARG A 209 17.94 -1.31 18.90
N ASN A 210 17.39 -1.94 19.93
CA ASN A 210 18.09 -2.99 20.69
C ASN A 210 18.69 -4.06 19.76
N GLY A 211 19.97 -4.33 19.95
CA GLY A 211 20.74 -5.30 19.17
C GLY A 211 21.34 -4.78 17.87
N SER A 212 21.17 -3.49 17.54
CA SER A 212 21.86 -2.87 16.40
C SER A 212 23.35 -2.65 16.70
N ASP A 213 24.17 -2.43 15.66
CA ASP A 213 25.59 -2.08 15.82
C ASP A 213 25.79 -0.73 16.56
N ARG A 214 24.71 0.04 16.71
CA ARG A 214 24.68 1.32 17.42
C ARG A 214 23.93 1.19 18.76
N PRO A 215 24.27 1.99 19.78
CA PRO A 215 23.52 2.02 21.03
C PRO A 215 22.03 2.30 20.77
N THR A 216 21.16 1.63 21.52
CA THR A 216 19.71 1.89 21.48
C THR A 216 19.43 3.35 21.80
N GLY A 217 18.57 3.99 21.01
CA GLY A 217 18.26 5.41 21.14
C GLY A 217 19.29 6.35 20.51
N SER A 218 20.41 5.82 19.98
CA SER A 218 21.33 6.63 19.19
C SER A 218 20.62 7.17 17.94
N LYS A 219 20.90 8.43 17.61
CA LYS A 219 20.27 9.13 16.49
C LYS A 219 21.26 9.29 15.35
N MET A 220 20.77 9.11 14.13
CA MET A 220 21.48 9.43 12.89
C MET A 220 20.55 10.23 11.99
N GLU A 221 21.09 11.24 11.31
CA GLU A 221 20.36 11.98 10.28
C GLU A 221 20.66 11.39 8.89
N LEU A 222 19.61 11.12 8.12
CA LEU A 222 19.67 10.74 6.72
C LEU A 222 19.04 11.84 5.86
N LYS A 223 19.74 12.25 4.80
CA LYS A 223 19.25 13.27 3.85
C LYS A 223 18.87 12.63 2.53
N VAL A 224 17.62 12.79 2.11
CA VAL A 224 17.09 12.20 0.86
C VAL A 224 16.14 13.15 0.13
N ASP A 225 15.98 12.96 -1.18
CA ASP A 225 15.01 13.71 -1.97
C ASP A 225 13.57 13.18 -1.75
N SER A 226 13.43 11.86 -1.55
CA SER A 226 12.13 11.19 -1.35
C SER A 226 12.20 10.08 -0.30
N TYR A 227 11.05 9.69 0.22
CA TYR A 227 10.87 8.59 1.17
C TYR A 227 9.69 7.70 0.77
N LEU A 228 9.86 6.39 0.92
CA LEU A 228 8.82 5.37 0.72
C LEU A 228 8.64 4.54 1.99
N ALA A 229 7.42 4.50 2.53
CA ALA A 229 7.01 3.56 3.57
C ALA A 229 6.40 2.30 2.93
N ALA A 230 7.12 1.19 3.02
CA ALA A 230 6.71 -0.15 2.57
C ALA A 230 6.68 -1.11 3.77
N VAL A 231 5.86 -0.75 4.78
CA VAL A 231 5.87 -1.34 6.13
C VAL A 231 4.77 -2.37 6.39
N GLY A 232 4.12 -2.83 5.33
CA GLY A 232 3.02 -3.80 5.39
C GLY A 232 1.74 -3.28 4.77
N ARG A 233 0.72 -4.13 4.74
CA ARG A 233 -0.62 -3.84 4.24
C ARG A 233 -1.65 -4.23 5.29
N GLN A 234 -2.79 -3.56 5.29
CA GLN A 234 -3.92 -3.83 6.17
C GLN A 234 -5.15 -4.25 5.35
N PRO A 235 -5.95 -5.22 5.82
CA PRO A 235 -7.16 -5.64 5.11
C PRO A 235 -8.21 -4.51 5.06
N ASN A 236 -8.94 -4.45 3.95
CA ASN A 236 -9.97 -3.42 3.70
C ASN A 236 -11.34 -3.88 4.22
N THR A 237 -11.53 -3.89 5.54
CA THR A 237 -12.75 -4.37 6.19
C THR A 237 -13.54 -3.28 6.92
N GLN A 238 -12.92 -2.13 7.20
CA GLN A 238 -13.43 -1.12 8.14
C GLN A 238 -14.75 -0.46 7.69
N LYS A 239 -15.03 -0.47 6.38
CA LYS A 239 -16.24 0.16 5.81
C LYS A 239 -17.30 -0.86 5.40
N LEU A 240 -17.05 -2.16 5.59
CA LEU A 240 -17.95 -3.22 5.13
C LEU A 240 -19.17 -3.43 6.02
N ASN A 241 -19.17 -2.91 7.25
CA ASN A 241 -20.27 -3.10 8.21
C ASN A 241 -20.51 -4.58 8.54
N LEU A 242 -19.42 -5.33 8.73
CA LEU A 242 -19.39 -6.79 8.90
C LEU A 242 -20.23 -7.28 10.09
N GLU A 243 -20.37 -6.46 11.12
CA GLU A 243 -21.21 -6.72 12.28
C GLU A 243 -22.68 -6.92 11.92
N LYS A 244 -23.18 -6.25 10.85
CA LYS A 244 -24.55 -6.45 10.37
C LYS A 244 -24.75 -7.80 9.70
N ALA A 245 -23.67 -8.41 9.23
CA ALA A 245 -23.65 -9.76 8.71
C ALA A 245 -23.30 -10.81 9.77
N GLY A 246 -23.09 -10.41 11.03
CA GLY A 246 -22.63 -11.32 12.09
C GLY A 246 -21.22 -11.87 11.84
N ILE A 247 -20.39 -11.16 11.08
CA ILE A 247 -19.03 -11.58 10.74
C ILE A 247 -18.04 -10.97 11.74
N GLU A 248 -17.33 -11.82 12.46
CA GLU A 248 -16.23 -11.43 13.34
C GLU A 248 -14.90 -11.38 12.58
N LEU A 249 -14.01 -10.49 13.01
CA LEU A 249 -12.64 -10.39 12.51
C LEU A 249 -11.70 -11.12 13.47
N ASP A 250 -10.61 -11.65 12.92
CA ASP A 250 -9.46 -12.09 13.71
C ASP A 250 -8.61 -10.90 14.17
N GLU A 251 -7.60 -11.20 15.00
CA GLU A 251 -6.60 -10.23 15.50
C GLU A 251 -5.54 -9.86 14.45
#